data_AF-A0A430BB92-F1
#
_entry.id   AF-A0A430BB92-F1
#
_cell.length_a   1.000
_cell.length_b   1.000
_cell.length_c   1.000
_cell.angle_alpha   90.00
_cell.angle_beta   90.00
_cell.angle_gamma   90.00
#
_symmetry.space_group_name_H-M   'P 1'
#
loop_
_entity.id
_entity.type
_entity.pdbx_description
1 polymer ?
#
loop_
_entity_poly.entity_id
_entity_poly.type
_entity_poly.pdbx_seq_one_letter_code
_entity_poly.pdbx_strand_id
1 'polypeptide(L)' 'MASACSTAPPPRPTANLSPTLLAPPPRLPMVQRSPSGEMTGGQCHGSLAALYDVAGQIRATLVELQDQVRAGACAGR' A
#
# COMPACT_ATOMS: atom_id res chain seq x y z
N MET A 1 -5.22 21.00 5.08
CA MET A 1 -6.18 19.90 5.32
C MET A 1 -5.43 18.74 5.95
N ALA A 2 -5.44 18.62 7.27
CA ALA A 2 -4.79 17.53 8.00
C ALA A 2 -5.85 16.49 8.38
N SER A 3 -5.71 15.27 7.89
CA SER A 3 -6.55 14.14 8.30
C SER A 3 -5.97 13.59 9.60
N ALA A 4 -6.71 13.73 10.70
CA ALA A 4 -6.31 13.24 12.00
C ALA A 4 -6.49 11.72 12.06
N CYS A 5 -5.40 10.98 12.31
CA CYS A 5 -5.55 9.65 12.90
C CYS A 5 -6.14 9.85 14.29
N SER A 6 -7.38 9.38 14.44
CA SER A 6 -8.20 9.53 15.64
C SER A 6 -7.45 9.13 16.92
N THR A 7 -7.48 10.00 17.94
CA THR A 7 -7.05 9.71 19.32
C THR A 7 -8.06 8.84 20.08
N ALA A 8 -9.12 8.36 19.41
CA ALA A 8 -10.09 7.47 20.02
C ALA A 8 -9.45 6.10 20.29
N PRO A 9 -9.71 5.50 21.46
CA PRO A 9 -9.34 4.11 21.70
C PRO A 9 -9.99 3.23 20.61
N PRO A 10 -9.26 2.27 20.01
CA PRO A 10 -9.82 1.43 18.96
C PRO A 10 -11.10 0.76 19.49
N PRO A 11 -12.19 0.72 18.70
CA PRO A 11 -13.34 -0.10 19.07
C PRO A 11 -12.84 -1.53 19.29
N ARG A 12 -13.31 -2.18 20.36
CA ARG A 12 -12.96 -3.58 20.68
C ARG A 12 -13.00 -4.40 19.38
N PRO A 13 -12.00 -5.25 19.10
CA PRO A 13 -12.02 -6.05 17.90
C PRO A 13 -13.27 -6.93 17.92
N THR A 14 -14.26 -6.61 17.09
CA THR A 14 -15.44 -7.43 16.81
C THR A 14 -15.11 -8.57 15.85
N ALA A 15 -13.93 -9.17 16.01
CA ALA A 15 -13.64 -10.47 15.44
C ALA A 15 -13.94 -11.49 16.55
N ASN A 16 -15.08 -12.19 16.44
CA ASN A 16 -15.44 -13.32 17.31
C ASN A 16 -14.53 -14.53 16.97
N LEU A 17 -13.23 -14.38 17.20
CA LEU A 17 -12.23 -15.44 17.08
C LEU A 17 -11.98 -16.01 18.49
N SER A 18 -11.95 -17.33 18.62
CA SER A 18 -11.68 -17.95 19.92
C SER A 18 -10.25 -17.58 20.38
N PRO A 19 -10.04 -17.25 21.66
CA PRO A 19 -8.72 -16.82 22.17
C PRO A 19 -7.61 -17.84 21.90
N THR A 20 -7.97 -19.12 21.82
CA THR A 20 -7.07 -20.24 21.58
C THR A 20 -6.56 -20.33 20.13
N LEU A 21 -7.22 -19.66 19.17
CA LEU A 21 -6.79 -19.58 17.76
C LEU A 21 -5.92 -18.35 17.48
N LEU A 22 -5.82 -17.42 18.43
CA LEU A 22 -5.00 -16.21 18.28
C LEU A 22 -3.57 -16.53 18.73
N ALA A 23 -2.73 -16.96 17.77
CA ALA A 23 -1.29 -16.88 17.99
C ALA A 23 -0.91 -15.42 18.35
N PRO A 24 0.04 -15.21 19.28
CA PRO A 24 0.51 -13.86 19.57
C PRO A 24 0.89 -13.16 18.27
N PRO A 25 0.37 -11.94 18.00
CA PRO A 25 0.67 -11.27 16.76
C PRO A 25 2.19 -11.10 16.63
N PRO A 26 2.76 -11.35 15.44
CA PRO A 26 4.18 -11.14 15.23
C PRO A 26 4.53 -9.68 15.54
N ARG A 27 5.71 -9.46 16.13
CA ARG A 27 6.17 -8.09 16.38
C ARG A 27 6.36 -7.39 15.04
N LEU A 28 5.70 -6.25 14.88
CA LEU A 28 5.86 -5.44 13.68
C LEU A 28 7.28 -4.85 13.62
N PRO A 29 7.87 -4.72 12.42
CA PRO A 29 9.11 -3.99 12.26
C PRO A 29 9.00 -2.57 12.80
N MET A 30 10.05 -2.09 13.46
CA MET A 30 10.12 -0.69 13.86
C MET A 30 10.26 0.18 12.60
N VAL A 31 9.22 0.94 12.28
CA VAL A 31 9.26 1.96 11.23
C VAL A 31 9.89 3.23 11.80
N GLN A 32 10.77 3.86 11.04
CA GLN A 32 11.41 5.11 11.43
C GLN A 32 10.35 6.21 11.63
N ARG A 33 10.44 6.98 12.71
CA ARG A 33 9.53 8.11 13.00
C ARG A 33 10.23 9.43 12.75
N SER A 34 9.46 10.52 12.63
CA SER A 34 10.04 11.86 12.62
C SER A 34 10.77 12.16 13.95
N PRO A 35 11.64 13.18 14.01
CA PRO A 35 12.26 13.63 15.26
C PRO A 35 11.25 14.05 16.34
N SER A 36 10.04 14.48 15.93
CA SER A 36 8.93 14.82 16.84
C SER A 36 8.09 13.60 17.25
N GLY A 37 8.44 12.39 16.80
CA GLY A 37 7.72 11.15 17.12
C GLY A 37 6.48 10.87 16.25
N GLU A 38 6.20 11.73 15.27
CA GLU A 38 5.05 11.63 14.35
C GLU A 38 5.33 10.67 13.20
N MET A 39 4.26 10.04 12.68
CA MET A 39 4.31 9.18 11.50
C MET A 39 3.48 9.82 10.38
N THR A 40 4.15 10.34 9.35
CA THR A 40 3.51 11.05 8.22
C THR A 40 3.28 10.15 7.00
N GLY A 41 3.66 8.86 7.10
CA GLY A 41 3.59 7.89 6.01
C GLY A 41 4.77 7.96 5.05
N GLY A 42 5.49 9.09 5.00
CA GLY A 42 6.69 9.25 4.19
C GLY A 42 7.80 8.24 4.54
N GLN A 43 7.84 7.80 5.79
CA GLN A 43 8.80 6.82 6.31
C GLN A 43 8.50 5.39 5.85
N CYS A 44 7.32 5.14 5.27
CA CYS A 44 6.95 3.85 4.69
C CYS A 44 7.52 3.67 3.27
N HIS A 45 8.01 4.75 2.65
CA HIS A 45 8.62 4.69 1.33
C HIS A 45 10.11 4.34 1.46
N GLY A 46 10.51 3.15 1.00
CA GLY A 46 11.90 2.69 1.10
C GLY A 46 12.90 3.48 0.23
N SER A 47 12.45 4.03 -0.89
CA SER A 47 13.21 4.93 -1.75
C SER A 47 12.28 5.56 -2.79
N LEU A 48 12.49 6.85 -3.14
CA LEU A 48 11.79 7.47 -4.27
C LEU A 48 12.09 6.75 -5.58
N ALA A 49 13.31 6.25 -5.76
CA ALA A 49 13.67 5.48 -6.96
C ALA A 49 12.80 4.22 -7.10
N ALA A 50 12.63 3.46 -6.01
CA ALA A 50 11.80 2.26 -6.01
C ALA A 50 10.33 2.57 -6.37
N LEU A 51 9.80 3.73 -5.96
CA LEU A 51 8.45 4.16 -6.36
C LEU A 51 8.39 4.47 -7.86
N TYR A 52 9.40 5.14 -8.41
CA TYR A 52 9.46 5.46 -9.84
C TYR A 52 9.72 4.23 -10.71
N ASP A 53 10.47 3.24 -10.23
CA ASP A 53 10.69 1.97 -10.92
C ASP A 53 9.35 1.23 -11.10
N VAL A 54 8.58 1.09 -10.01
CA VAL A 54 7.24 0.46 -10.06
C VAL A 54 6.30 1.25 -10.98
N ALA A 55 6.30 2.58 -10.89
CA ALA A 55 5.49 3.43 -11.76
C ALA A 55 5.88 3.27 -13.25
N GLY A 56 7.18 3.15 -13.54
CA GLY A 56 7.69 2.89 -14.88
C GLY A 56 7.24 1.54 -15.43
N GLN A 57 7.28 0.49 -14.60
CA GLN A 57 6.79 -0.85 -14.94
C GLN A 57 5.29 -0.83 -15.27
N ILE A 58 4.46 -0.20 -14.42
CA ILE A 58 3.02 -0.06 -14.66
C ILE A 58 2.76 0.63 -16.00
N ARG A 59 3.49 1.72 -16.27
CA ARG A 59 3.36 2.44 -17.55
C ARG A 59 3.74 1.57 -18.73
N ALA A 60 4.83 0.81 -18.65
CA ALA A 60 5.26 -0.09 -19.72
C ALA A 60 4.18 -1.14 -20.02
N THR A 61 3.63 -1.79 -18.99
CA THR A 61 2.54 -2.76 -19.13
C THR A 61 1.29 -2.14 -19.75
N LEU A 62 0.90 -0.94 -19.34
CA LEU A 62 -0.27 -0.27 -19.91
C LEU A 62 -0.09 0.08 -21.40
N VAL A 63 1.12 0.50 -21.80
CA VAL A 63 1.42 0.76 -23.21
C VAL A 63 1.31 -0.53 -24.02
N GLU A 64 1.90 -1.62 -23.54
CA GLU A 64 1.83 -2.92 -24.21
C GLU A 64 0.38 -3.40 -24.37
N LEU A 65 -0.43 -3.31 -23.31
CA LEU A 65 -1.85 -3.66 -23.36
C LEU A 65 -2.63 -2.78 -24.34
N GLN A 66 -2.35 -1.48 -24.41
CA GLN A 66 -2.98 -0.57 -25.36
C GLN A 66 -2.64 -0.94 -26.81
N ASP A 67 -1.40 -1.33 -27.08
CA ASP A 67 -0.97 -1.76 -28.41
C ASP A 67 -1.63 -3.08 -28.82
N GLN A 68 -1.76 -4.04 -27.90
CA GLN A 68 -2.51 -5.28 -28.13
C GLN A 68 -3.99 -5.00 -28.45
N VAL A 69 -4.65 -4.10 -27.71
CA VAL A 69 -6.04 -3.70 -27.97
C VAL A 69 -6.19 -3.05 -29.34
N ARG A 70 -5.26 -2.17 -29.73
CA ARG A 70 -5.27 -1.53 -31.06
C ARG A 70 -5.08 -2.56 -32.18
N ALA A 71 -4.13 -3.48 -32.02
CA ALA A 71 -3.88 -4.55 -32.98
C ALA A 71 -5.11 -5.47 -33.10
N GLY A 72 -5.71 -5.88 -31.98
CA GLY A 72 -6.94 -6.67 -31.96
C GLY A 72 -8.15 -5.95 -32.57
N ALA A 73 -8.29 -4.65 -32.34
CA ALA A 73 -9.33 -3.82 -32.96
C ALA A 73 -9.14 -3.62 -34.48
N CYS A 74 -7.92 -3.77 -34.99
CA CYS A 74 -7.64 -3.77 -36.43
C CYS A 74 -7.86 -5.15 -37.06
N ALA A 75 -7.57 -6.25 -36.34
CA ALA A 75 -7.70 -7.62 -36.83
C ALA A 75 -9.15 -8.15 -36.87
N GLY A 76 -10.09 -7.48 -36.20
CA GLY A 76 -11.51 -7.83 -36.17
C GLY A 76 -12.39 -7.13 -37.22
N ARG A 77 -11.80 -6.45 -38.21
CA ARG A 77 -12.48 -5.85 -39.37
C ARG A 77 -12.01 -6.51 -40.65
#